data_AF-A0A6A2Y599-F1
#
_entry.id   AF-A0A6A2Y599-F1
#
_cell.length_a   1.000
_cell.length_b   1.000
_cell.length_c   1.000
_cell.angle_alpha   90.00
_cell.angle_beta   90.00
_cell.angle_gamma   90.00
#
_symmetry.space_group_name_H-M   'P 1'
#
loop_
_entity.id
_entity.type
_entity.pdbx_description
1 polymer ?
#
loop_
_entity_poly.entity_id
_entity_poly.type
_entity_poly.pdbx_seq_one_letter_code
_entity_poly.pdbx_strand_id
1 'polypeptide(L)'
;MQSEHGVDPELDHYTCIIDCLGRAGHFHDVELLMEQMPHKDDPVVWEVVLSCCRVHGIVSLAQRAAQELFRLDPENPTPYVLLANIYSSLGRWDDVRAIRELMSDKQIVKDPGYSWTEQKEQDTSLFVG
;
A
#
# COMPACT_ATOMS: atom_id res chain seq x y z
N MET A 1 2.38 -25.26 -4.84
CA MET A 1 0.90 -25.35 -4.74
C MET A 1 0.30 -26.14 -5.90
N GLN A 2 0.58 -25.82 -7.17
CA GLN A 2 0.18 -26.68 -8.31
C GLN A 2 1.02 -27.96 -8.45
N SER A 3 2.35 -27.86 -8.35
CA SER A 3 3.27 -28.96 -8.68
C SER A 3 3.34 -30.10 -7.66
N GLU A 4 3.01 -29.86 -6.39
CA GLU A 4 3.05 -30.88 -5.32
C GLU A 4 1.68 -31.35 -4.85
N HIS A 5 0.65 -30.50 -4.91
CA HIS A 5 -0.65 -30.76 -4.26
C HIS A 5 -1.84 -30.73 -5.23
N GLY A 6 -1.62 -30.39 -6.52
CA GLY A 6 -2.68 -30.36 -7.54
C GLY A 6 -3.76 -29.30 -7.30
N VAL A 7 -3.48 -28.28 -6.49
CA VAL A 7 -4.41 -27.18 -6.21
C VAL A 7 -4.00 -25.96 -7.03
N ASP A 8 -4.94 -25.46 -7.84
CA ASP A 8 -4.78 -24.20 -8.56
C ASP A 8 -4.79 -23.03 -7.57
N PRO A 9 -3.72 -22.22 -7.49
CA PRO A 9 -3.69 -21.10 -6.57
C PRO A 9 -4.70 -20.05 -7.00
N GLU A 10 -5.69 -19.80 -6.14
CA GLU A 10 -6.58 -18.66 -6.25
C GLU A 10 -5.89 -17.33 -5.88
N LEU A 11 -6.54 -16.21 -6.19
CA LEU A 11 -6.04 -14.85 -5.93
C LEU A 11 -5.59 -14.66 -4.47
N ASP A 12 -6.37 -15.17 -3.51
CA ASP A 12 -6.09 -15.08 -2.07
C ASP A 12 -4.79 -15.80 -1.67
N HIS A 13 -4.44 -16.89 -2.35
CA HIS A 13 -3.18 -17.58 -2.10
C HIS A 13 -2.01 -16.74 -2.59
N TYR A 14 -2.13 -16.11 -3.77
CA TYR A 14 -1.08 -15.24 -4.29
C TYR A 14 -0.87 -14.00 -3.41
N THR A 15 -1.93 -13.32 -2.99
CA THR A 15 -1.82 -12.13 -2.14
C THR A 15 -1.16 -12.47 -0.80
N CYS A 16 -1.50 -13.61 -0.21
CA CYS A 16 -0.86 -14.11 1.01
C CYS A 16 0.65 -14.38 0.81
N ILE A 17 1.02 -15.07 -0.28
CA ILE A 17 2.44 -15.36 -0.58
C ILE A 17 3.22 -14.06 -0.85
N ILE A 18 2.62 -13.11 -1.59
CA ILE A 18 3.23 -11.80 -1.87
C ILE A 18 3.44 -11.02 -0.58
N ASP A 19 2.45 -10.96 0.34
CA ASP A 19 2.60 -10.27 1.62
C ASP A 19 3.72 -10.89 2.47
N CYS A 20 3.79 -12.23 2.52
CA CYS A 20 4.86 -12.96 3.20
C CYS A 20 6.25 -12.62 2.63
N LEU A 21 6.43 -12.74 1.31
CA LEU A 21 7.72 -12.47 0.65
C LEU A 21 8.11 -10.99 0.78
N GLY A 22 7.15 -10.08 0.56
CA GLY A 22 7.37 -8.64 0.64
C GLY A 22 7.77 -8.19 2.04
N ARG A 23 7.15 -8.74 3.10
CA ARG A 23 7.54 -8.46 4.49
C ARG A 23 8.92 -9.03 4.82
N ALA A 24 9.26 -10.19 4.28
CA ALA A 24 10.58 -10.80 4.43
C ALA A 24 11.68 -10.12 3.60
N GLY A 25 11.33 -9.16 2.73
CA GLY A 25 12.28 -8.42 1.88
C GLY A 25 12.66 -9.14 0.58
N HIS A 26 11.94 -10.21 0.23
CA HIS A 26 12.18 -11.04 -0.95
C HIS A 26 11.51 -10.48 -2.21
N PHE A 27 11.87 -9.24 -2.59
CA PHE A 27 11.19 -8.54 -3.69
C PHE A 27 11.42 -9.15 -5.07
N HIS A 28 12.57 -9.77 -5.29
CA HIS A 28 12.82 -10.51 -6.53
C HIS A 28 11.83 -11.67 -6.70
N ASP A 29 11.57 -12.41 -5.62
CA ASP A 29 10.62 -13.51 -5.62
C ASP A 29 9.18 -13.01 -5.79
N VAL A 30 8.86 -11.84 -5.23
CA VAL A 30 7.57 -11.15 -5.49
C VAL A 30 7.41 -10.85 -6.98
N GLU A 31 8.41 -10.25 -7.62
CA GLU A 31 8.32 -9.91 -9.05
C GLU A 31 8.18 -11.15 -9.93
N LEU A 32 8.95 -12.21 -9.66
CA LEU A 32 8.84 -13.49 -10.38
C LEU A 32 7.45 -14.10 -10.24
N LEU A 33 6.88 -14.07 -9.04
CA LEU A 33 5.54 -14.59 -8.78
C LEU A 33 4.47 -13.80 -9.54
N MET A 34 4.61 -12.47 -9.59
CA MET A 34 3.70 -11.60 -10.34
C MET A 34 3.74 -11.84 -11.85
N GLU A 35 4.91 -12.19 -12.40
CA GLU A 35 5.05 -12.53 -13.83
C GLU A 35 4.38 -13.86 -14.19
N GLN A 36 4.33 -14.80 -13.24
CA GLN A 36 3.76 -16.14 -13.43
C GLN A 36 2.24 -16.18 -13.17
N MET A 37 1.69 -15.17 -12.51
CA MET A 37 0.30 -15.17 -12.06
C MET A 37 -0.68 -14.80 -13.20
N PRO A 38 -1.79 -15.56 -13.39
CA PRO A 38 -2.79 -15.27 -14.42
C PRO A 38 -3.69 -14.06 -14.11
N HIS A 39 -3.70 -13.57 -12.86
CA HIS A 39 -4.55 -12.49 -12.36
C HIS A 39 -3.79 -11.18 -12.04
N LYS A 40 -2.71 -10.91 -12.76
CA LYS A 40 -1.88 -9.70 -12.54
C LYS A 40 -2.63 -8.36 -12.71
N ASP A 41 -3.79 -8.36 -13.37
CA ASP A 41 -4.59 -7.16 -13.60
C ASP A 41 -5.55 -6.86 -12.43
N ASP A 42 -5.53 -7.68 -11.38
CA ASP A 42 -6.36 -7.46 -10.19
C ASP A 42 -5.77 -6.33 -9.31
N PRO A 43 -6.56 -5.29 -8.95
CA PRO A 43 -6.10 -4.20 -8.09
C PRO A 43 -5.56 -4.68 -6.74
N VAL A 44 -6.17 -5.71 -6.14
CA VAL A 44 -5.81 -6.20 -4.79
C VAL A 44 -4.35 -6.67 -4.76
N VAL A 45 -3.87 -7.29 -5.83
CA VAL A 45 -2.47 -7.72 -5.95
C VAL A 45 -1.54 -6.51 -5.85
N TRP A 46 -1.82 -5.45 -6.60
CA TRP A 46 -0.98 -4.26 -6.61
C TRP A 46 -1.06 -3.48 -5.29
N GLU A 47 -2.21 -3.48 -4.62
CA GLU A 47 -2.35 -2.88 -3.28
C GLU A 47 -1.46 -3.57 -2.25
N VAL A 48 -1.43 -4.91 -2.25
CA VAL A 48 -0.57 -5.70 -1.37
C VAL A 48 0.90 -5.40 -1.66
N VAL A 49 1.32 -5.43 -2.93
CA VAL A 49 2.70 -5.12 -3.34
C VAL A 49 3.11 -3.72 -2.88
N LEU A 50 2.26 -2.70 -3.12
CA LEU A 50 2.53 -1.32 -2.72
C LEU A 50 2.67 -1.18 -1.20
N SER A 51 1.81 -1.86 -0.43
CA SER A 51 1.85 -1.89 1.03
C SER A 51 3.15 -2.51 1.56
N CYS A 52 3.63 -3.59 0.94
CA CYS A 52 4.90 -4.23 1.30
C CYS A 52 6.11 -3.35 0.99
N CYS A 53 6.10 -2.65 -0.16
CA CYS A 53 7.19 -1.77 -0.56
C CYS A 53 7.42 -0.62 0.43
N ARG A 54 6.37 -0.19 1.15
CA ARG A 54 6.47 0.83 2.20
C ARG A 54 7.40 0.41 3.35
N VAL A 55 7.43 -0.87 3.70
CA VAL A 55 8.21 -1.37 4.85
C VAL A 55 9.71 -1.31 4.58
N HIS A 56 10.12 -1.63 3.35
CA HIS A 56 11.54 -1.72 2.96
C HIS A 56 12.03 -0.57 2.08
N GLY A 57 11.15 0.38 1.72
CA GLY A 57 11.50 1.54 0.91
C GLY A 57 11.85 1.21 -0.54
N ILE A 58 11.29 0.14 -1.11
CA ILE A 58 11.56 -0.28 -2.50
C ILE A 58 10.77 0.61 -3.46
N VAL A 59 11.38 1.74 -3.81
CA VAL A 59 10.69 2.80 -4.57
C VAL A 59 10.29 2.38 -5.98
N SER A 60 11.15 1.65 -6.70
CA SER A 60 10.88 1.25 -8.09
C SER A 60 9.61 0.39 -8.18
N LEU A 61 9.50 -0.62 -7.32
CA LEU A 61 8.34 -1.50 -7.26
C LEU A 61 7.11 -0.78 -6.72
N ALA A 62 7.26 0.09 -5.72
CA ALA A 62 6.17 0.95 -5.24
C ALA A 62 5.61 1.85 -6.35
N GLN A 63 6.48 2.47 -7.14
CA GLN A 63 6.08 3.35 -8.23
C GLN A 63 5.33 2.57 -9.32
N ARG A 64 5.83 1.39 -9.70
CA ARG A 64 5.16 0.51 -10.67
C ARG A 64 3.78 0.09 -10.16
N ALA A 65 3.69 -0.36 -8.90
CA ALA A 65 2.43 -0.78 -8.31
C ALA A 65 1.41 0.36 -8.24
N ALA A 66 1.82 1.54 -7.80
CA ALA A 66 0.96 2.72 -7.78
C ALA A 66 0.50 3.13 -9.18
N GLN A 67 1.37 3.06 -10.20
CA GLN A 67 1.00 3.38 -11.58
C GLN A 67 -0.07 2.42 -12.14
N GLU A 68 0.04 1.12 -11.87
CA GLU A 68 -1.01 0.17 -12.24
C GLU A 68 -2.31 0.45 -11.49
N LEU A 69 -2.25 0.78 -10.20
CA LEU A 69 -3.43 1.16 -9.44
C LEU A 69 -4.08 2.45 -9.96
N PHE A 70 -3.30 3.44 -10.38
CA PHE A 70 -3.83 4.65 -11.02
C PHE A 70 -4.53 4.35 -12.36
N ARG A 71 -4.13 3.27 -13.03
CA ARG A 71 -4.76 2.81 -14.28
C ARG A 71 -6.03 2.01 -14.01
N LEU A 72 -6.00 1.13 -13.01
CA LEU A 72 -7.08 0.20 -12.69
C LEU A 72 -8.21 0.86 -11.88
N ASP A 73 -7.85 1.68 -10.89
CA ASP A 73 -8.77 2.36 -9.98
C ASP A 73 -8.27 3.79 -9.69
N PRO A 74 -8.44 4.72 -10.65
CA PRO A 74 -7.91 6.08 -10.55
C PRO A 74 -8.56 6.91 -9.44
N GLU A 75 -9.76 6.55 -8.99
CA GLU A 75 -10.55 7.30 -8.01
C GLU A 75 -10.17 6.96 -6.57
N ASN A 76 -9.53 5.80 -6.35
CA ASN A 76 -9.08 5.39 -5.03
C ASN A 76 -7.91 6.27 -4.54
N PRO A 77 -8.06 7.00 -3.41
CA PRO A 77 -7.02 7.87 -2.89
C PRO A 77 -5.85 7.09 -2.25
N THR A 78 -6.05 5.83 -1.90
CA THR A 78 -5.11 5.02 -1.11
C THR A 78 -3.73 4.87 -1.78
N PRO A 79 -3.63 4.51 -3.08
CA PRO A 79 -2.35 4.32 -3.73
C PRO A 79 -1.55 5.63 -3.85
N TYR A 80 -2.23 6.75 -4.09
CA TYR A 80 -1.60 8.08 -4.15
C TYR A 80 -0.98 8.44 -2.79
N VAL A 81 -1.77 8.30 -1.72
CA VAL A 81 -1.33 8.61 -0.37
C VAL A 81 -0.19 7.70 0.07
N LEU A 82 -0.27 6.40 -0.23
CA LEU A 82 0.80 5.45 0.09
C LEU A 82 2.10 5.79 -0.63
N LEU A 83 2.05 6.05 -1.94
CA LEU A 83 3.24 6.41 -2.70
C LEU A 83 3.86 7.74 -2.21
N ALA A 84 3.04 8.75 -1.93
CA ALA A 84 3.51 10.00 -1.33
C ALA A 84 4.18 9.79 0.03
N ASN A 85 3.64 8.89 0.87
CA ASN A 85 4.26 8.57 2.16
C ASN A 85 5.62 7.87 2.01
N ILE A 86 5.77 6.99 1.02
CA ILE A 86 7.06 6.34 0.70
C ILE A 86 8.08 7.39 0.24
N TYR A 87 7.68 8.34 -0.62
CA TYR A 87 8.58 9.42 -1.01
C TYR A 87 8.94 10.33 0.16
N SER A 88 7.98 10.64 1.03
CA SER A 88 8.18 11.44 2.24
C SER A 88 9.20 10.81 3.19
N SER A 89 9.11 9.49 3.44
CA SER A 89 10.06 8.79 4.32
C SER A 89 11.50 8.78 3.80
N LEU A 90 11.67 8.99 2.49
CA LEU A 90 12.97 9.08 1.81
C LEU A 90 13.43 10.52 1.59
N GLY A 91 12.69 11.52 2.07
CA GLY A 91 13.01 12.94 1.89
C GLY A 91 12.82 13.45 0.45
N ARG A 92 12.10 12.71 -0.39
CA ARG A 92 11.83 13.03 -1.81
C ARG A 92 10.65 13.98 -1.94
N TRP A 93 10.79 15.20 -1.43
CA TRP A 93 9.70 16.18 -1.33
C TRP A 93 9.14 16.64 -2.69
N ASP A 94 9.96 16.68 -3.73
CA ASP A 94 9.52 17.02 -5.09
C ASP A 94 8.56 15.97 -5.65
N ASP A 95 8.82 14.68 -5.40
CA ASP A 95 7.91 13.60 -5.79
C ASP A 95 6.61 13.61 -4.96
N VAL A 96 6.70 13.94 -3.66
CA VAL A 96 5.50 14.15 -2.82
C VAL A 96 4.62 15.25 -3.40
N ARG A 97 5.24 16.36 -3.83
CA ARG A 97 4.53 17.47 -4.47
C ARG A 97 3.85 17.01 -5.77
N ALA A 98 4.58 16.31 -6.64
CA ALA A 98 4.03 15.80 -7.89
C ALA A 98 2.81 14.88 -7.68
N ILE A 99 2.84 14.01 -6.67
CA ILE A 99 1.68 13.16 -6.35
C ILE A 99 0.50 13.98 -5.83
N ARG A 100 0.73 15.03 -5.01
CA ARG A 100 -0.34 15.90 -4.52
C ARG A 100 -0.96 16.75 -5.63
N GLU A 101 -0.15 17.23 -6.56
CA GLU A 101 -0.61 17.93 -7.76
C GLU A 101 -1.47 16.98 -8.61
N LEU A 102 -1.01 15.75 -8.84
CA LEU A 102 -1.78 14.73 -9.56
C LEU A 102 -3.13 14.42 -8.89
N MET A 103 -3.18 14.30 -7.56
CA MET A 103 -4.43 14.13 -6.82
C MET A 103 -5.35 15.34 -7.00
N SER A 104 -4.81 16.56 -6.97
CA SER A 104 -5.58 17.80 -7.12
C SER A 104 -6.19 17.93 -8.51
N ASP A 105 -5.39 17.64 -9.55
CA ASP A 105 -5.82 17.67 -10.95
C ASP A 105 -6.93 16.67 -11.23
N LYS A 106 -6.89 15.52 -10.56
CA LYS A 106 -7.91 14.46 -10.66
C LYS A 106 -9.05 14.61 -9.66
N GLN A 107 -9.06 15.67 -8.85
CA GLN A 107 -10.05 15.92 -7.79
C GLN A 107 -10.17 14.76 -6.78
N ILE A 108 -9.07 14.04 -6.53
CA ILE A 108 -9.01 12.92 -5.59
C ILE A 108 -8.89 13.48 -4.17
N VAL A 109 -9.92 13.26 -3.37
CA VAL A 109 -9.96 13.66 -1.97
C VAL A 109 -9.87 12.41 -1.10
N LYS A 110 -8.90 12.38 -0.19
CA LYS A 110 -8.87 11.36 0.86
C LYS A 110 -9.89 11.74 1.92
N ASP A 111 -10.84 10.86 2.23
CA ASP A 111 -11.68 11.04 3.41
C ASP A 111 -10.81 11.13 4.66
N PRO A 112 -10.98 12.16 5.51
CA PRO A 112 -10.31 12.20 6.79
C PRO A 112 -10.75 10.96 7.58
N GLY A 113 -9.79 10.09 7.90
CA GLY A 113 -10.05 8.92 8.74
C GLY A 113 -10.48 9.39 10.13
N TYR A 114 -11.71 9.10 10.53
CA TYR A 114 -12.18 9.37 11.88
C TYR A 114 -11.71 8.23 12.80
N SER A 115 -10.67 8.47 13.60
CA SER A 115 -10.44 7.67 14.81
C SER A 115 -11.06 8.40 15.99
N TRP A 116 -12.19 7.91 16.48
CA TRP A 116 -12.73 8.32 17.78
C TRP A 116 -11.76 7.88 18.87
N THR A 117 -10.89 8.77 19.33
CA THR A 117 -10.29 8.60 20.65
C THR A 117 -11.23 9.26 21.65
N GLU A 118 -12.08 8.48 22.31
CA GLU A 118 -12.73 8.88 23.55
C GLU A 118 -11.64 9.16 24.58
N GLN A 119 -11.26 10.42 24.70
CA GLN A 119 -10.46 10.89 25.83
C GLN A 119 -11.38 10.89 27.04
N LYS A 120 -11.40 9.79 27.81
CA LYS A 120 -12.02 9.80 29.14
C LYS A 120 -11.28 10.83 30.00
N GLU A 121 -11.93 11.96 30.26
CA GLU A 121 -11.58 12.84 31.38
C GLU A 121 -11.57 11.99 32.65
N GLN A 122 -10.37 11.65 33.14
CA GLN A 122 -10.21 11.24 34.52
C GLN A 122 -10.17 12.51 35.36
N ASP A 123 -11.34 12.85 35.89
CA ASP A 123 -11.53 13.79 36.98
C ASP A 123 -10.63 13.38 38.15
N THR A 124 -9.45 13.99 38.21
CA THR A 124 -8.52 13.83 39.33
C THR A 124 -8.53 15.13 40.10
N SER A 125 -9.45 15.20 41.05
CA SER A 125 -9.46 16.23 42.10
C SER A 125 -8.17 16.16 42.90
N LEU A 126 -7.21 17.02 42.56
CA LEU A 126 -6.04 17.29 43.38
C LEU A 126 -6.27 18.60 44.13
N PHE A 127 -6.71 18.44 45.38
CA PHE A 127 -6.55 19.44 46.43
C PHE A 127 -5.09 19.86 46.54
N VAL A 128 -4.81 21.16 46.44
CA VAL A 128 -3.61 21.77 47.02
C VAL A 128 -3.96 23.18 47.50
N GLY A 129 -3.85 23.39 48.82
CA GLY A 129 -3.59 24.68 49.47
C GLY A 129 -4.78 25.55 49.78
#